data_AF-A0A7R7XLY1-F1
#
_entry.id   AF-A0A7R7XLY1-F1
#
_cell.length_a   1.000
_cell.length_b   1.000
_cell.length_c   1.000
_cell.angle_alpha   90.00
_cell.angle_beta   90.00
_cell.angle_gamma   90.00
#
_symmetry.space_group_name_H-M   'P 1'
#
loop_
_entity.id
_entity.type
_entity.pdbx_description
1 polymer ?
#
loop_
_entity_poly.entity_id
_entity_poly.type
_entity_poly.pdbx_seq_one_letter_code
_entity_poly.pdbx_strand_id
1 'polypeptide(L)'
;MDERRADEGTVDDVNICIFDYMLCAAIHTAINAIGGNASGWDVTWVEDTTQMLKSILQPGPMLPVTIDIKAQVLEIIKTFNTAVRVEPNILVEMASTFVSTCNASGLEVIKRRAAEIAIQLCIQAVFRVYQDSNNDGPEGFMEFYTSFADEEGVSKIPEYIVQILPSIGASTDTLLKIACQMKRTNEGGPTTLLHGLIDIMRMLEPPILLQLERGKLEGLSRVETQQLKQKIGLD
;
A
#
# COMPACT_ATOMS: atom_id res chain seq x y z
N MET A 1 -43.62 -2.68 18.30
CA MET A 1 -42.17 -2.91 18.44
C MET A 1 -41.54 -1.84 17.60
N ASP A 2 -40.85 -0.91 18.24
CA ASP A 2 -40.22 0.22 17.56
C ASP A 2 -38.92 -0.31 16.95
N GLU A 3 -38.90 -0.53 15.63
CA GLU A 3 -37.66 -0.84 14.91
C GLU A 3 -36.79 0.43 14.97
N ARG A 4 -35.98 0.54 16.02
CA ARG A 4 -34.91 1.54 16.09
C ARG A 4 -33.87 1.19 15.04
N ARG A 5 -34.14 1.51 13.78
CA ARG A 5 -33.10 1.61 12.76
C ARG A 5 -32.15 2.71 13.20
N ALA A 6 -30.86 2.41 13.16
CA ALA A 6 -29.83 3.44 13.24
C ALA A 6 -30.08 4.46 12.13
N ASP A 7 -29.75 5.73 12.38
CA ASP A 7 -29.74 6.73 11.33
C ASP A 7 -28.69 6.36 10.27
N GLU A 8 -28.89 6.84 9.05
CA GLU A 8 -28.07 6.51 7.88
C GLU A 8 -26.59 6.86 8.09
N GLY A 9 -26.29 7.95 8.81
CA GLY A 9 -24.93 8.34 9.15
C GLY A 9 -24.23 7.36 10.09
N THR A 10 -24.94 6.90 11.13
CA THR A 10 -24.41 5.85 12.03
C THR A 10 -24.12 4.55 11.28
N VAL A 11 -24.95 4.18 10.29
CA VAL A 11 -24.72 2.98 9.46
C VAL A 11 -23.45 3.14 8.62
N ASP A 12 -23.23 4.31 8.02
CA ASP A 12 -22.03 4.61 7.24
C ASP A 12 -20.76 4.57 8.10
N ASP A 13 -20.79 5.18 9.29
CA ASP A 13 -19.65 5.16 10.23
C ASP A 13 -19.26 3.74 10.65
N VAL A 14 -20.26 2.89 10.90
CA VAL A 14 -20.04 1.47 11.22
C VAL A 14 -19.45 0.72 10.02
N ASN A 15 -19.98 0.95 8.82
CA ASN A 15 -19.46 0.33 7.60
C ASN A 15 -18.01 0.74 7.32
N ILE A 16 -17.67 2.02 7.55
CA ILE A 16 -16.30 2.55 7.47
C ILE A 16 -15.38 1.86 8.49
N CYS A 17 -15.82 1.71 9.74
CA CYS A 17 -15.05 1.02 10.78
C CYS A 17 -14.80 -0.46 10.44
N ILE A 18 -15.82 -1.15 9.93
CA ILE A 18 -15.71 -2.55 9.48
C ILE A 18 -14.74 -2.65 8.30
N PHE A 19 -14.85 -1.73 7.34
CA PHE A 19 -13.97 -1.71 6.17
C PHE A 19 -12.50 -1.50 6.56
N ASP A 20 -12.25 -0.51 7.43
CA ASP A 20 -10.90 -0.20 7.90
C ASP A 20 -10.26 -1.39 8.63
N TYR A 21 -11.03 -2.08 9.48
CA TYR A 21 -10.59 -3.29 10.16
C TYR A 21 -10.19 -4.38 9.16
N MET A 22 -11.04 -4.65 8.17
CA MET A 22 -10.79 -5.71 7.21
C MET A 22 -9.62 -5.39 6.27
N LEU A 23 -9.45 -4.14 5.84
CA LEU A 23 -8.27 -3.71 5.10
C LEU A 23 -6.99 -3.97 5.90
N CYS A 24 -6.96 -3.56 7.17
CA CYS A 24 -5.80 -3.79 8.02
C CYS A 24 -5.54 -5.29 8.27
N ALA A 25 -6.58 -6.09 8.47
CA ALA A 25 -6.44 -7.54 8.64
C ALA A 25 -5.91 -8.22 7.36
N ALA A 26 -6.42 -7.81 6.19
CA ALA A 26 -5.95 -8.29 4.89
C ALA A 26 -4.49 -7.93 4.65
N ILE A 27 -4.10 -6.67 4.88
CA ILE A 27 -2.70 -6.21 4.76
C ILE A 27 -1.80 -6.96 5.75
N HIS A 28 -2.25 -7.18 6.98
CA HIS A 28 -1.45 -7.93 7.95
C HIS A 28 -1.22 -9.38 7.52
N THR A 29 -2.29 -10.05 7.08
CA THR A 29 -2.22 -11.40 6.49
C THR A 29 -1.28 -11.41 5.29
N ALA A 30 -1.33 -10.36 4.49
CA ALA A 30 -0.53 -10.20 3.30
C ALA A 30 0.96 -10.25 3.53
N ILE A 31 1.38 -9.38 4.44
CA ILE A 31 2.77 -9.20 4.82
C ILE A 31 3.31 -10.50 5.41
N ASN A 32 2.50 -11.17 6.25
CA ASN A 32 2.90 -12.42 6.89
C ASN A 32 3.02 -13.59 5.90
N ALA A 33 2.18 -13.64 4.87
CA ALA A 33 2.26 -14.65 3.82
C ALA A 33 3.54 -14.52 2.98
N ILE A 34 4.02 -13.29 2.74
CA ILE A 34 5.27 -13.04 2.00
C ILE A 34 6.51 -13.46 2.82
N GLY A 35 6.41 -13.44 4.15
CA GLY A 35 7.50 -13.80 5.06
C GLY A 35 7.61 -15.29 5.42
N GLY A 36 6.66 -16.13 5.00
CA GLY A 36 6.59 -17.55 5.36
C GLY A 36 6.25 -18.45 4.19
N ASN A 37 6.58 -19.74 4.29
CA ASN A 37 6.36 -20.79 3.28
C ASN A 37 4.86 -21.14 3.04
N ALA A 38 3.96 -20.16 3.15
CA ALA A 38 2.53 -20.35 3.01
C ALA A 38 2.17 -20.50 1.53
N SER A 39 1.86 -21.73 1.15
CA SER A 39 1.23 -22.09 -0.11
C SER A 39 0.02 -21.19 -0.37
N GLY A 40 0.08 -20.41 -1.46
CA GLY A 40 -1.07 -19.77 -2.11
C GLY A 40 -1.96 -19.02 -1.13
N TRP A 41 -1.59 -17.79 -0.79
CA TRP A 41 -2.54 -16.88 -0.16
C TRP A 41 -3.76 -16.73 -1.09
N ASP A 42 -4.89 -17.26 -0.64
CA ASP A 42 -6.17 -17.04 -1.29
C ASP A 42 -6.64 -15.62 -0.97
N VAL A 43 -6.36 -14.69 -1.88
CA VAL A 43 -6.73 -13.27 -1.78
C VAL A 43 -8.17 -13.03 -2.26
N THR A 44 -8.84 -14.04 -2.81
CA THR A 44 -10.17 -13.89 -3.41
C THR A 44 -11.19 -13.35 -2.40
N TRP A 45 -11.17 -13.84 -1.16
CA TRP A 45 -12.06 -13.33 -0.11
C TRP A 45 -11.79 -11.86 0.23
N VAL A 46 -10.54 -11.39 0.16
CA VAL A 46 -10.19 -9.99 0.41
C VAL A 46 -10.71 -9.12 -0.73
N GLU A 47 -10.58 -9.57 -1.97
CA GLU A 47 -11.07 -8.88 -3.16
C GLU A 47 -12.59 -8.77 -3.15
N ASP A 48 -13.28 -9.89 -2.94
CA ASP A 48 -14.74 -9.95 -2.88
C ASP A 48 -15.28 -9.05 -1.76
N THR A 49 -14.64 -9.10 -0.59
CA THR A 49 -15.03 -8.28 0.56
C THR A 49 -14.75 -6.80 0.33
N THR A 50 -13.61 -6.46 -0.28
CA THR A 50 -13.25 -5.07 -0.59
C THR A 50 -14.18 -4.49 -1.66
N GLN A 51 -14.48 -5.24 -2.71
CA GLN A 51 -15.43 -4.83 -3.75
C GLN A 51 -16.85 -4.69 -3.20
N MET A 52 -17.30 -5.66 -2.42
CA MET A 52 -18.61 -5.62 -1.76
C MET A 52 -18.73 -4.37 -0.88
N LEU A 53 -17.76 -4.10 0.00
CA LEU A 53 -17.82 -2.92 0.85
C LEU A 53 -17.69 -1.61 0.10
N LYS A 54 -16.83 -1.54 -0.92
CA LYS A 54 -16.78 -0.37 -1.81
C LYS A 54 -18.15 -0.12 -2.44
N SER A 55 -18.86 -1.16 -2.88
CA SER A 55 -20.20 -1.01 -3.45
C SER A 55 -21.25 -0.55 -2.44
N ILE A 56 -21.13 -0.97 -1.18
CA ILE A 56 -22.03 -0.56 -0.09
C ILE A 56 -21.78 0.90 0.31
N LEU A 57 -20.52 1.33 0.31
CA LEU A 57 -20.11 2.68 0.69
C LEU A 57 -20.34 3.73 -0.42
N GLN A 58 -20.57 3.32 -1.67
CA GLN A 58 -20.68 4.22 -2.84
C GLN A 58 -22.12 4.57 -3.29
N PRO A 59 -22.94 5.19 -2.43
CA PRO A 59 -23.70 6.32 -2.97
C PRO A 59 -23.61 7.64 -2.17
N GLY A 60 -22.89 7.70 -1.04
CA GLY A 60 -22.97 8.83 -0.09
C GLY A 60 -21.65 9.56 0.21
N PRO A 61 -20.81 9.10 1.14
CA PRO A 61 -19.65 9.87 1.63
C PRO A 61 -18.35 9.58 0.87
N MET A 62 -17.49 10.59 0.69
CA MET A 62 -16.07 10.36 0.37
C MET A 62 -15.44 9.59 1.53
N LEU A 63 -14.71 8.50 1.20
CA LEU A 63 -13.97 7.75 2.21
C LEU A 63 -12.91 8.65 2.86
N PRO A 64 -12.62 8.45 4.17
CA PRO A 64 -11.46 9.06 4.79
C PRO A 64 -10.17 8.74 4.03
N VAL A 65 -9.30 9.73 3.84
CA VAL A 65 -8.03 9.58 3.10
C VAL A 65 -7.18 8.43 3.66
N THR A 66 -7.22 8.20 4.96
CA THR A 66 -6.49 7.10 5.62
C THR A 66 -6.93 5.73 5.12
N ILE A 67 -8.21 5.55 4.80
CA ILE A 67 -8.76 4.32 4.22
C ILE A 67 -8.31 4.16 2.78
N ASP A 68 -8.31 5.24 1.99
CA ASP A 68 -7.81 5.20 0.61
C ASP A 68 -6.32 4.82 0.56
N ILE A 69 -5.51 5.35 1.48
CA ILE A 69 -4.09 4.96 1.60
C ILE A 69 -3.99 3.46 1.90
N LYS A 70 -4.74 2.94 2.88
CA LYS A 70 -4.73 1.51 3.25
C LYS A 70 -5.16 0.64 2.07
N ALA A 71 -6.20 1.03 1.33
CA ALA A 71 -6.67 0.32 0.15
C ALA A 71 -5.59 0.26 -0.95
N GLN A 72 -4.87 1.36 -1.18
CA GLN A 72 -3.76 1.37 -2.15
C GLN A 72 -2.54 0.59 -1.67
N VAL A 73 -2.22 0.59 -0.37
CA VAL A 73 -1.19 -0.28 0.19
C VAL A 73 -1.51 -1.75 -0.11
N LEU A 74 -2.75 -2.17 0.15
CA LEU A 74 -3.19 -3.52 -0.16
C LEU A 74 -3.04 -3.85 -1.65
N GLU A 75 -3.47 -2.95 -2.53
CA GLU A 75 -3.37 -3.15 -3.97
C GLU A 75 -1.90 -3.27 -4.44
N ILE A 76 -1.00 -2.45 -3.91
CA ILE A 76 0.44 -2.57 -4.19
C ILE A 76 0.96 -3.95 -3.73
N ILE A 77 0.60 -4.40 -2.53
CA ILE A 77 1.05 -5.71 -2.04
C ILE A 77 0.53 -6.84 -2.95
N LYS A 78 -0.73 -6.77 -3.37
CA LYS A 78 -1.34 -7.75 -4.27
C LYS A 78 -0.61 -7.82 -5.60
N THR A 79 -0.39 -6.67 -6.24
CA THR A 79 0.32 -6.54 -7.51
C THR A 79 1.72 -7.18 -7.48
N PHE A 80 2.40 -7.14 -6.32
CA PHE A 80 3.71 -7.76 -6.17
C PHE A 80 3.67 -9.23 -5.73
N ASN A 81 2.52 -9.71 -5.26
CA ASN A 81 2.32 -11.10 -4.84
C ASN A 81 1.64 -11.97 -5.91
N THR A 82 1.10 -11.37 -6.98
CA THR A 82 0.47 -12.13 -8.07
C THR A 82 1.52 -12.87 -8.90
N ALA A 83 1.23 -14.12 -9.28
CA ALA A 83 2.03 -14.87 -10.24
C ALA A 83 2.00 -14.27 -11.66
N VAL A 84 1.05 -13.35 -11.91
CA VAL A 84 0.90 -12.65 -13.19
C VAL A 84 1.91 -11.51 -13.29
N ARG A 85 2.58 -11.43 -14.43
CA ARG A 85 3.47 -10.32 -14.73
C ARG A 85 2.66 -9.05 -14.98
N VAL A 86 2.72 -8.13 -14.01
CA VAL A 86 2.15 -6.78 -14.10
C VAL A 86 2.90 -5.92 -15.13
N GLU A 87 2.15 -5.19 -15.95
CA GLU A 87 2.69 -4.27 -16.94
C GLU A 87 3.38 -3.05 -16.28
N PRO A 88 4.50 -2.56 -16.84
CA PRO A 88 5.21 -1.39 -16.32
C PRO A 88 4.35 -0.13 -16.14
N ASN A 89 3.37 0.09 -17.03
CA ASN A 89 2.48 1.25 -16.98
C ASN A 89 1.59 1.24 -15.73
N ILE A 90 1.11 0.07 -15.33
CA ILE A 90 0.28 -0.11 -14.13
C ILE A 90 1.07 0.29 -12.88
N LEU A 91 2.34 -0.12 -12.78
CA LEU A 91 3.20 0.23 -11.63
C LEU A 91 3.43 1.75 -11.52
N VAL A 92 3.53 2.43 -12.66
CA VAL A 92 3.73 3.89 -12.71
C VAL A 92 2.46 4.64 -12.34
N GLU A 93 1.31 4.17 -12.80
CA GLU A 93 0.01 4.71 -12.41
C GLU A 93 -0.24 4.52 -10.91
N MET A 94 0.09 3.34 -10.37
CA MET A 94 0.02 3.06 -8.93
C MET A 94 0.94 4.00 -8.14
N ALA A 95 2.16 4.26 -8.61
CA ALA A 95 3.09 5.17 -7.96
C ALA A 95 2.55 6.60 -7.88
N SER A 96 2.02 7.12 -9.00
CA SER A 96 1.44 8.48 -9.06
C SER A 96 0.20 8.61 -8.19
N THR A 97 -0.72 7.65 -8.29
CA THR A 97 -1.95 7.63 -7.50
C THR A 97 -1.65 7.55 -6.00
N PHE A 98 -0.69 6.71 -5.61
CA PHE A 98 -0.27 6.55 -4.23
C PHE A 98 0.30 7.83 -3.63
N VAL A 99 1.20 8.51 -4.34
CA VAL A 99 1.74 9.80 -3.87
C VAL A 99 0.64 10.85 -3.78
N SER A 100 -0.26 10.92 -4.77
CA SER A 100 -1.39 11.86 -4.75
C SER A 100 -2.27 11.66 -3.50
N THR A 101 -2.64 10.42 -3.20
CA THR A 101 -3.48 10.10 -2.03
C THR A 101 -2.73 10.34 -0.72
N CYS A 102 -1.45 9.97 -0.63
CA CYS A 102 -0.63 10.27 0.54
C CYS A 102 -0.46 11.79 0.75
N ASN A 103 -0.36 12.58 -0.32
CA ASN A 103 -0.30 14.04 -0.24
C ASN A 103 -1.58 14.65 0.34
N ALA A 104 -2.74 14.06 0.04
CA ALA A 104 -4.03 14.50 0.58
C ALA A 104 -4.15 14.30 2.11
N SER A 105 -3.33 13.44 2.72
CA SER A 105 -3.36 13.19 4.18
C SER A 105 -2.88 14.38 5.03
N GLY A 106 -2.13 15.31 4.42
CA GLY A 106 -1.49 16.42 5.15
C GLY A 106 -0.29 16.02 6.03
N LEU A 107 0.03 14.73 6.15
CA LEU A 107 1.11 14.24 7.01
C LEU A 107 2.45 14.18 6.25
N GLU A 108 3.35 15.14 6.50
CA GLU A 108 4.64 15.27 5.81
C GLU A 108 5.52 14.00 5.88
N VAL A 109 5.44 13.25 6.99
CA VAL A 109 6.18 11.99 7.15
C VAL A 109 5.66 10.92 6.17
N ILE A 110 4.34 10.83 5.99
CA ILE A 110 3.71 9.92 5.03
C ILE A 110 4.06 10.35 3.60
N LYS A 111 4.00 11.64 3.28
CA LYS A 111 4.35 12.16 1.95
C LYS A 111 5.76 11.76 1.52
N ARG A 112 6.75 11.97 2.41
CA ARG A 112 8.14 11.61 2.14
C ARG A 112 8.28 10.11 1.89
N ARG A 113 7.68 9.29 2.76
CA ARG A 113 7.77 7.84 2.65
C ARG A 113 7.05 7.32 1.39
N ALA A 114 5.94 7.93 1.01
CA ALA A 114 5.22 7.62 -0.22
C ALA A 114 6.05 7.93 -1.48
N ALA A 115 6.75 9.07 -1.52
CA ALA A 115 7.66 9.39 -2.62
C ALA A 115 8.78 8.36 -2.77
N GLU A 116 9.39 7.92 -1.66
CA GLU A 116 10.40 6.86 -1.68
C GLU A 116 9.84 5.56 -2.28
N ILE A 117 8.66 5.12 -1.80
CA ILE A 117 7.95 3.93 -2.30
C ILE A 117 7.64 4.05 -3.80
N ALA A 118 7.13 5.21 -4.24
CA ALA A 118 6.81 5.47 -5.64
C ALA A 118 8.05 5.40 -6.54
N ILE A 119 9.19 5.89 -6.08
CA ILE A 119 10.45 5.73 -6.82
C ILE A 119 10.83 4.25 -6.94
N GLN A 120 10.63 3.44 -5.90
CA GLN A 120 10.87 2.00 -5.99
C GLN A 120 9.94 1.34 -7.02
N LEU A 121 8.66 1.72 -7.05
CA LEU A 121 7.71 1.25 -8.07
C LEU A 121 8.14 1.62 -9.48
N CYS A 122 8.63 2.86 -9.69
CA CYS A 122 9.19 3.28 -10.97
C CYS A 122 10.45 2.47 -11.35
N ILE A 123 11.36 2.22 -10.42
CA ILE A 123 12.54 1.38 -10.66
C ILE A 123 12.13 -0.04 -11.09
N GLN A 124 11.12 -0.62 -10.43
CA GLN A 124 10.55 -1.92 -10.79
C GLN A 124 9.90 -1.91 -12.18
N ALA A 125 9.24 -0.81 -12.56
CA ALA A 125 8.69 -0.64 -13.90
C ALA A 125 9.80 -0.60 -14.97
N VAL A 126 10.87 0.16 -14.74
CA VAL A 126 12.03 0.22 -15.64
C VAL A 126 12.69 -1.17 -15.76
N PHE A 127 12.86 -1.87 -14.65
CA PHE A 127 13.42 -3.22 -14.64
C PHE A 127 12.62 -4.19 -15.52
N ARG A 128 11.28 -4.12 -15.45
CA ARG A 128 10.41 -4.98 -16.27
C ARG A 128 10.53 -4.70 -17.77
N VAL A 129 10.67 -3.43 -18.16
CA VAL A 129 10.93 -3.05 -19.57
C VAL A 129 12.27 -3.61 -20.06
N TYR A 130 13.29 -3.57 -19.20
CA TYR A 130 14.59 -4.16 -19.50
C TYR A 130 14.49 -5.68 -19.71
N GLN A 131 13.78 -6.40 -18.84
CA GLN A 131 13.55 -7.84 -18.98
C GLN A 131 12.82 -8.19 -20.29
N ASP A 132 11.81 -7.40 -20.69
CA ASP A 132 11.10 -7.60 -21.97
C ASP A 132 12.03 -7.47 -23.18
N SER A 133 13.04 -6.61 -23.08
CA SER A 133 13.95 -6.31 -24.18
C SER A 133 15.05 -7.37 -24.34
N ASN A 134 15.45 -8.02 -23.23
CA ASN A 134 16.61 -8.91 -23.21
C ASN A 134 16.27 -10.41 -23.11
N ASN A 135 15.00 -10.78 -22.94
CA ASN A 135 14.58 -12.16 -22.64
C ASN A 135 15.28 -12.76 -21.39
N ASP A 136 15.72 -11.90 -20.47
CA ASP A 136 16.42 -12.33 -19.27
C ASP A 136 15.46 -12.87 -18.22
N GLY A 137 15.90 -13.93 -17.54
CA GLY A 137 15.21 -14.49 -16.38
C GLY A 137 15.23 -13.55 -15.16
N PRO A 138 14.58 -13.95 -14.06
CA PRO A 138 14.55 -13.17 -12.81
C PRO A 138 15.93 -12.92 -12.18
N GLU A 139 16.97 -13.65 -12.60
CA GLU A 139 18.35 -13.50 -12.14
C GLU A 139 19.05 -12.24 -12.69
N GLY A 140 18.50 -11.60 -13.74
CA GLY A 140 19.04 -10.37 -14.35
C GLY A 140 18.89 -9.09 -13.50
N PHE A 141 18.31 -9.18 -12.30
CA PHE A 141 18.04 -8.01 -11.43
C PHE A 141 19.30 -7.22 -11.07
N MET A 142 20.42 -7.91 -10.81
CA MET A 142 21.70 -7.27 -10.46
C MET A 142 22.46 -6.77 -11.70
N GLU A 143 22.28 -7.44 -12.83
CA GLU A 143 22.84 -7.00 -14.12
C GLU A 143 22.14 -5.74 -14.63
N PHE A 144 20.81 -5.65 -14.45
CA PHE A 144 20.03 -4.45 -14.70
C PHE A 144 20.62 -3.24 -13.98
N TYR A 145 20.77 -3.29 -12.65
CA TYR A 145 21.35 -2.16 -11.90
C TYR A 145 22.77 -1.82 -12.30
N THR A 146 23.53 -2.78 -12.83
CA THR A 146 24.86 -2.51 -13.37
C THR A 146 24.75 -1.71 -14.66
N SER A 147 23.92 -2.15 -15.60
CA SER A 147 23.69 -1.44 -16.87
C SER A 147 22.93 -0.12 -16.72
N PHE A 148 22.22 0.06 -15.61
CA PHE A 148 21.38 1.22 -15.29
C PHE A 148 22.14 2.30 -14.51
N ALA A 149 23.23 1.93 -13.83
CA ALA A 149 24.09 2.86 -13.09
C ALA A 149 25.15 3.54 -13.97
N ASP A 150 25.35 3.06 -15.20
CA ASP A 150 26.24 3.68 -16.18
C ASP A 150 25.60 4.95 -16.79
N GLU A 151 26.40 5.89 -17.30
CA GLU A 151 25.88 7.18 -17.85
C GLU A 151 24.85 6.99 -18.99
N GLU A 152 24.89 5.84 -19.66
CA GLU A 152 23.94 5.45 -20.70
C GLU A 152 22.58 4.98 -20.15
N GLY A 153 22.48 4.72 -18.84
CA GLY A 153 21.28 4.23 -18.16
C GLY A 153 20.07 5.17 -18.24
N VAL A 154 20.31 6.48 -18.35
CA VAL A 154 19.24 7.49 -18.53
C VAL A 154 18.48 7.25 -19.84
N SER A 155 19.19 6.88 -20.91
CA SER A 155 18.58 6.63 -22.23
C SER A 155 17.67 5.39 -22.26
N LYS A 156 17.82 4.51 -21.27
CA LYS A 156 17.03 3.28 -21.11
C LYS A 156 15.77 3.49 -20.27
N ILE A 157 15.58 4.67 -19.67
CA ILE A 157 14.37 5.00 -18.92
C ILE A 157 13.26 5.33 -19.92
N PRO A 158 12.13 4.61 -19.91
CA PRO A 158 11.01 4.94 -20.76
C PRO A 158 10.49 6.36 -20.51
N GLU A 159 10.13 7.07 -21.59
CA GLU A 159 9.77 8.49 -21.53
C GLU A 159 8.57 8.76 -20.60
N TYR A 160 7.58 7.87 -20.58
CA TYR A 160 6.42 7.99 -19.69
C TYR A 160 6.80 7.91 -18.20
N ILE A 161 7.90 7.23 -17.86
CA ILE A 161 8.44 7.21 -16.49
C ILE A 161 9.09 8.55 -16.19
N VAL A 162 9.90 9.10 -17.09
CA VAL A 162 10.52 10.43 -16.91
C VAL A 162 9.47 11.51 -16.69
N GLN A 163 8.36 11.44 -17.43
CA GLN A 163 7.25 12.38 -17.32
C GLN A 163 6.53 12.31 -15.95
N ILE A 164 6.50 11.14 -15.29
CA ILE A 164 5.83 10.99 -13.99
C ILE A 164 6.70 11.47 -12.81
N LEU A 165 8.04 11.43 -12.93
CA LEU A 165 8.95 11.69 -11.79
C LEU A 165 8.66 13.01 -11.06
N PRO A 166 8.40 14.14 -11.74
CA PRO A 166 8.07 15.39 -11.07
C PRO A 166 6.80 15.29 -10.20
N SER A 167 5.78 14.54 -10.66
CA SER A 167 4.52 14.37 -9.93
C SER A 167 4.67 13.57 -8.62
N ILE A 168 5.68 12.69 -8.56
CA ILE A 168 6.03 11.93 -7.36
C ILE A 168 7.12 12.62 -6.52
N GLY A 169 7.50 13.86 -6.86
CA GLY A 169 8.52 14.63 -6.15
C GLY A 169 9.95 14.14 -6.40
N ALA A 170 10.21 13.52 -7.55
CA ALA A 170 11.50 12.94 -7.92
C ALA A 170 12.05 13.52 -9.23
N SER A 171 13.33 13.27 -9.48
CA SER A 171 14.01 13.49 -10.76
C SER A 171 14.66 12.20 -11.25
N THR A 172 15.12 12.18 -12.50
CA THR A 172 15.92 11.07 -13.04
C THR A 172 17.16 10.80 -12.18
N ASP A 173 17.82 11.85 -11.70
CA ASP A 173 18.99 11.75 -10.83
C ASP A 173 18.64 11.07 -9.49
N THR A 174 17.48 11.42 -8.91
CA THR A 174 16.98 10.79 -7.68
C THR A 174 16.69 9.32 -7.91
N LEU A 175 16.05 8.99 -9.03
CA LEU A 175 15.75 7.60 -9.41
C LEU A 175 17.04 6.78 -9.57
N LEU A 176 18.03 7.31 -10.30
CA LEU A 176 19.33 6.66 -10.50
C LEU A 176 20.09 6.48 -9.18
N LYS A 177 20.07 7.50 -8.32
CA LYS A 177 20.71 7.44 -7.01
C LYS A 177 20.12 6.34 -6.13
N ILE A 178 18.80 6.21 -6.10
CA ILE A 178 18.11 5.18 -5.33
C ILE A 178 18.36 3.79 -5.94
N ALA A 179 18.32 3.67 -7.27
CA ALA A 179 18.67 2.43 -7.96
C ALA A 179 20.12 1.98 -7.65
N CYS A 180 21.07 2.90 -7.66
CA CYS A 180 22.45 2.64 -7.25
C CYS A 180 22.56 2.21 -5.78
N GLN A 181 21.76 2.82 -4.89
CA GLN A 181 21.77 2.48 -3.47
C GLN A 181 21.21 1.08 -3.24
N MET A 182 20.09 0.74 -3.87
CA MET A 182 19.48 -0.59 -3.84
C MET A 182 20.44 -1.69 -4.31
N LYS A 183 21.24 -1.42 -5.35
CA LYS A 183 22.32 -2.31 -5.79
C LYS A 183 23.35 -2.58 -4.69
N ARG A 184 23.79 -1.53 -4.00
CA ARG A 184 24.86 -1.63 -2.98
C ARG A 184 24.42 -2.37 -1.73
N THR A 185 23.17 -2.20 -1.32
CA THR A 185 22.64 -2.87 -0.14
C THR A 185 22.12 -4.27 -0.44
N ASN A 186 22.01 -4.65 -1.72
CA ASN A 186 21.33 -5.87 -2.15
C ASN A 186 19.84 -5.87 -1.74
N GLU A 187 19.27 -4.68 -1.52
CA GLU A 187 17.90 -4.45 -1.01
C GLU A 187 16.97 -3.87 -2.10
N GLY A 188 17.21 -4.15 -3.38
CA GLY A 188 16.36 -3.65 -4.47
C GLY A 188 15.05 -4.42 -4.71
N GLY A 189 14.83 -5.50 -3.96
CA GLY A 189 13.73 -6.43 -4.20
C GLY A 189 12.37 -5.98 -3.65
N PRO A 190 11.30 -6.75 -3.95
CA PRO A 190 9.95 -6.56 -3.40
C PRO A 190 9.90 -6.43 -1.88
N THR A 191 10.87 -7.00 -1.18
CA THR A 191 11.00 -6.94 0.29
C THR A 191 11.17 -5.51 0.81
N THR A 192 11.93 -4.65 0.15
CA THR A 192 12.16 -3.26 0.61
C THR A 192 10.96 -2.39 0.37
N LEU A 193 10.27 -2.61 -0.76
CA LEU A 193 8.97 -2.02 -1.05
C LEU A 193 7.96 -2.39 0.04
N LEU A 194 7.90 -3.67 0.42
CA LEU A 194 7.01 -4.15 1.48
C LEU A 194 7.32 -3.50 2.84
N HIS A 195 8.59 -3.36 3.20
CA HIS A 195 8.98 -2.63 4.42
C HIS A 195 8.52 -1.16 4.37
N GLY A 196 8.64 -0.50 3.21
CA GLY A 196 8.12 0.84 3.01
C GLY A 196 6.61 0.93 3.27
N LEU A 197 5.84 0.01 2.71
CA LEU A 197 4.39 -0.06 2.88
C LEU A 197 4.01 -0.35 4.34
N ILE A 198 4.75 -1.23 5.03
CA ILE A 198 4.57 -1.49 6.47
C ILE A 198 4.79 -0.21 7.29
N ASP A 199 5.80 0.58 6.95
CA ASP A 199 6.07 1.83 7.66
C ASP A 199 4.93 2.85 7.48
N ILE A 200 4.36 2.95 6.27
CA ILE A 200 3.15 3.76 6.04
C ILE A 200 2.00 3.27 6.92
N MET A 201 1.76 1.96 6.96
CA MET A 201 0.68 1.38 7.78
C MET A 201 0.87 1.64 9.28
N ARG A 202 2.11 1.73 9.76
CA ARG A 202 2.44 2.07 11.16
C ARG A 202 2.27 3.56 11.48
N MET A 203 2.35 4.42 10.47
CA MET A 203 2.13 5.88 10.62
C MET A 203 0.64 6.24 10.62
N LEU A 204 -0.21 5.37 10.08
CA LEU A 204 -1.66 5.54 10.07
C LEU A 204 -2.27 5.04 11.38
N GLU A 205 -3.38 5.66 11.78
CA GLU A 205 -4.14 5.21 12.95
C GLU A 205 -4.66 3.78 12.77
N PRO A 206 -4.52 2.92 13.80
CA PRO A 206 -5.07 1.57 13.75
C PRO A 206 -6.60 1.62 13.79
N PRO A 207 -7.30 0.67 13.14
CA PRO A 207 -8.77 0.65 13.10
C PRO A 207 -9.35 0.54 14.51
N ILE A 208 -10.42 1.29 14.78
CA ILE A 208 -11.11 1.33 16.08
C ILE A 208 -11.45 -0.08 16.59
N LEU A 209 -11.94 -0.96 15.70
CA LEU A 209 -12.29 -2.34 16.06
C LEU A 209 -11.08 -3.15 16.54
N LEU A 210 -9.89 -2.93 15.96
CA LEU A 210 -8.65 -3.57 16.40
C LEU A 210 -8.15 -2.99 17.73
N GLN A 211 -8.37 -1.69 17.95
CA GLN A 211 -8.05 -1.06 19.24
C GLN A 211 -8.92 -1.61 20.37
N LEU A 212 -10.21 -1.83 20.10
CA LEU A 212 -11.15 -2.46 21.03
C LEU A 212 -10.77 -3.92 21.32
N GLU A 213 -10.42 -4.70 20.30
CA GLU A 213 -9.92 -6.07 20.45
C GLU A 213 -8.70 -6.13 21.37
N ARG A 214 -7.78 -5.17 21.24
CA ARG A 214 -6.55 -5.05 22.05
C ARG A 214 -6.77 -4.43 23.43
N GLY A 215 -7.99 -4.00 23.76
CA GLY A 215 -8.34 -3.41 25.05
C GLY A 215 -7.71 -2.04 25.31
N LYS A 216 -7.33 -1.30 24.27
CA LYS A 216 -6.82 0.07 24.40
C LYS A 216 -7.30 0.92 23.23
N LEU A 217 -8.41 1.61 23.44
CA LEU A 217 -8.91 2.63 22.53
C LEU A 217 -8.10 3.92 22.72
N GLU A 218 -7.68 4.54 21.62
CA GLU A 218 -6.98 5.81 21.62
C GLU A 218 -7.84 6.90 22.28
N GLY A 219 -7.18 7.75 23.07
CA GLY A 219 -7.86 8.73 23.93
C GLY A 219 -8.45 8.18 25.23
N LEU A 220 -8.50 6.85 25.42
CA LEU A 220 -8.95 6.22 26.67
C LEU A 220 -7.82 5.45 27.37
N SER A 221 -7.89 5.39 28.70
CA SER A 221 -7.12 4.42 29.48
C SER A 221 -7.64 2.99 29.26
N ARG A 222 -6.85 1.98 29.63
CA ARG A 222 -7.29 0.57 29.60
C ARG A 222 -8.53 0.33 30.45
N VAL A 223 -8.63 1.01 31.60
CA VAL A 223 -9.78 0.87 32.51
C VAL A 223 -11.03 1.45 31.87
N GLU A 224 -10.94 2.64 31.28
CA GLU A 224 -12.05 3.27 30.56
C GLU A 224 -12.47 2.46 29.33
N THR A 225 -11.51 1.89 28.60
CA THR A 225 -11.78 0.99 27.47
C THR A 225 -12.53 -0.27 27.94
N GLN A 226 -12.13 -0.86 29.07
CA GLN A 226 -12.80 -2.05 29.62
C GLN A 226 -14.22 -1.73 30.13
N GLN A 227 -14.41 -0.57 30.76
CA GLN A 227 -15.73 -0.10 31.18
C GLN A 227 -16.64 0.13 29.96
N LEU A 228 -16.11 0.71 28.88
CA LEU A 228 -16.85 0.89 27.64
C LEU A 228 -17.25 -0.46 27.04
N LYS A 229 -16.30 -1.39 26.93
CA LYS A 229 -16.50 -2.78 26.48
C LYS A 229 -17.63 -3.49 27.24
N GLN A 230 -17.59 -3.46 28.57
CA GLN A 230 -18.66 -4.01 29.42
C GLN A 230 -20.01 -3.34 29.18
N LYS A 231 -20.03 -2.01 29.01
CA LYS A 231 -21.26 -1.25 28.76
C LYS A 231 -21.92 -1.59 27.43
N ILE A 232 -21.13 -1.97 26.42
CA ILE A 232 -21.62 -2.33 25.07
C ILE A 232 -21.71 -3.85 24.85
N GLY A 233 -21.47 -4.67 25.88
CA GLY A 233 -21.60 -6.13 25.81
C GLY A 233 -20.49 -6.83 25.02
N LEU A 234 -19.31 -6.21 24.89
CA LEU A 234 -18.11 -6.84 24.35
C LEU A 234 -17.22 -7.24 25.53
N ASP A 235 -17.25 -8.50 25.96
CA ASP A 235 -16.38 -9.01 27.04
C ASP A 235 -15.02 -9.49 26.48
#